data_AF-Q98IJ0-F1
#
_entry.id   AF-Q98IJ0-F1
#
_cell.length_a   1.000
_cell.length_b   1.000
_cell.length_c   1.000
_cell.angle_alpha   90.00
_cell.angle_beta   90.00
_cell.angle_gamma   90.00
#
_symmetry.space_group_name_H-M   'P 1'
#
loop_
_entity.id
_entity.type
_entity.pdbx_description
1 polymer ?
#
loop_
_entity_poly.entity_id
_entity_poly.type
_entity_poly.pdbx_seq_one_letter_code
_entity_poly.pdbx_strand_id
1 'polypeptide(L)'
;MPFLFIPISTAAYLGLPPSKTDQASALINLARNIGGSIGVSLTNTVIAQNAQMHQSNLVANTVQSSSTYQQTLGQVGEYFPAQGSPAVQAKAQAVGWVAQLVGRQATLLACVDVFRYSAIATALLVPLALLLRSPKSTQART
;
A
#
# COMPACT_ATOMS: atom_id res chain seq x y z
N MET A 1 7.26 -9.14 14.89
CA MET A 1 7.26 -7.82 15.58
C MET A 1 8.12 -7.73 16.85
N PRO A 2 8.42 -8.79 17.63
CA PRO A 2 9.31 -8.65 18.80
C PRO A 2 10.78 -8.34 18.45
N PHE A 3 11.28 -8.92 17.35
CA PHE A 3 12.70 -8.87 16.99
C PHE A 3 13.25 -7.48 16.65
N LEU A 4 12.44 -6.58 16.10
CA LEU A 4 12.85 -5.19 15.85
C LEU A 4 12.50 -4.27 17.02
N PHE A 5 11.39 -4.53 17.69
CA PHE A 5 10.87 -3.65 18.73
C PHE A 5 11.74 -3.62 19.99
N ILE A 6 12.25 -4.78 20.42
CA ILE A 6 13.08 -4.90 21.61
C ILE A 6 14.40 -4.11 21.46
N PRO A 7 15.25 -4.34 20.45
CA PRO A 7 16.52 -3.62 20.35
C PRO A 7 16.34 -2.12 20.10
N ILE A 8 15.32 -1.68 19.34
CA ILE A 8 15.04 -0.24 19.12
C ILE A 8 14.63 0.42 20.45
N SER A 9 13.74 -0.22 21.20
CA SER A 9 13.30 0.32 22.50
C SER A 9 14.48 0.35 23.48
N THR A 10 15.25 -0.74 23.59
CA THR A 10 16.44 -0.79 24.45
C THR A 10 17.48 0.28 24.06
N ALA A 11 17.71 0.49 22.76
CA ALA A 11 18.63 1.54 22.28
C ALA A 11 18.14 2.96 22.61
N ALA A 12 16.84 3.21 22.54
CA ALA A 12 16.27 4.51 22.86
C ALA A 12 16.37 4.89 24.35
N TYR A 13 16.56 3.90 25.23
CA TYR A 13 16.75 4.12 26.68
C TYR A 13 18.22 4.04 27.13
N LEU A 14 19.17 3.70 26.24
CA LEU A 14 20.61 3.64 26.59
C LEU A 14 21.11 5.04 27.00
N GLY A 15 21.60 5.17 28.25
CA GLY A 15 22.18 6.41 28.78
C GLY A 15 21.18 7.40 29.38
N LEU A 16 19.88 7.07 29.46
CA LEU A 16 18.86 7.92 30.08
C LEU A 16 18.78 7.69 31.61
N PRO A 17 18.75 8.76 32.42
CA PRO A 17 18.47 8.64 33.86
C PRO A 17 17.08 8.03 34.10
N PRO A 18 16.88 7.23 35.17
CA PRO A 18 15.60 6.59 35.46
C PRO A 18 14.41 7.57 35.53
N SER A 19 14.65 8.81 35.98
CA SER A 19 13.66 9.88 36.08
C SER A 19 13.18 10.46 34.75
N LYS A 20 13.82 10.11 33.62
CA LYS A 20 13.48 10.60 32.27
C LYS A 20 12.86 9.53 31.38
N THR A 21 12.71 8.32 31.89
CA THR A 21 12.12 7.17 31.17
C THR A 21 10.69 7.46 30.70
N ASP A 22 9.87 8.13 31.53
CA ASP A 22 8.49 8.49 31.19
C ASP A 22 8.42 9.47 29.99
N GLN A 23 9.31 10.45 29.97
CA GLN A 23 9.40 11.43 28.88
C GLN A 23 9.86 10.77 27.57
N ALA A 24 10.82 9.85 27.65
CA ALA A 24 11.29 9.08 26.49
C ALA A 24 10.18 8.16 25.93
N SER A 25 9.43 7.47 26.80
CA SER A 25 8.30 6.64 26.40
C SER A 25 7.21 7.44 25.69
N ALA A 26 6.87 8.62 26.22
CA ALA A 26 5.90 9.52 25.61
C ALA A 26 6.35 9.98 24.21
N LEU A 27 7.62 10.34 24.04
CA LEU A 27 8.18 10.77 22.76
C LEU A 27 8.19 9.63 21.72
N ILE A 28 8.56 8.41 22.12
CA ILE A 28 8.56 7.24 21.23
C ILE A 28 7.15 6.93 20.74
N ASN A 29 6.16 6.98 21.64
CA ASN A 29 4.77 6.74 21.27
C ASN A 29 4.22 7.85 20.35
N LEU A 30 4.56 9.11 20.63
CA LEU A 30 4.21 10.24 19.76
C LEU A 30 4.81 10.05 18.36
N ALA A 31 6.11 9.78 18.28
CA ALA A 31 6.81 9.54 17.02
C ALA A 31 6.20 8.39 16.23
N ARG A 32 5.81 7.29 16.91
CA ARG A 32 5.15 6.14 16.29
C ARG A 32 3.78 6.51 15.74
N ASN A 33 2.95 7.22 16.49
CA ASN A 33 1.61 7.60 16.06
C ASN A 33 1.66 8.59 14.89
N ILE A 34 2.54 9.60 14.96
CA ILE A 34 2.73 10.55 13.85
C ILE A 34 3.26 9.82 12.61
N GLY A 35 4.30 8.99 12.77
CA GLY A 35 4.86 8.21 11.67
C GLY A 35 3.83 7.26 11.04
N GLY A 36 3.00 6.62 11.85
CA GLY A 36 1.90 5.77 11.40
C GLY A 36 0.87 6.55 10.57
N SER A 37 0.41 7.69 11.06
CA SER A 37 -0.56 8.54 10.34
C SER A 37 -0.01 9.07 9.02
N ILE A 38 1.25 9.53 9.01
CA ILE A 38 1.93 9.98 7.78
C ILE A 38 2.05 8.81 6.79
N GLY A 39 2.46 7.63 7.27
CA GLY A 39 2.60 6.43 6.44
C GLY A 39 1.29 6.00 5.79
N VAL A 40 0.19 6.01 6.55
CA VAL A 40 -1.16 5.68 6.03
C VAL A 40 -1.61 6.73 5.01
N SER A 41 -1.46 8.02 5.30
CA SER A 41 -1.85 9.08 4.37
C SER A 41 -1.08 8.97 3.05
N LEU A 42 0.24 8.82 3.11
CA LEU A 42 1.08 8.69 1.92
C LEU A 42 0.70 7.43 1.12
N THR A 43 0.49 6.31 1.81
CA THR A 43 0.06 5.06 1.19
C THR A 43 -1.26 5.25 0.43
N ASN A 44 -2.26 5.86 1.05
CA ASN A 44 -3.55 6.12 0.40
C ASN A 44 -3.41 7.02 -0.82
N THR A 45 -2.58 8.07 -0.73
CA THR A 45 -2.29 8.96 -1.87
C THR A 45 -1.63 8.20 -3.02
N VAL A 46 -0.62 7.36 -2.74
CA VAL A 46 0.07 6.56 -3.76
C VAL A 46 -0.87 5.54 -4.41
N ILE A 47 -1.72 4.86 -3.63
CA ILE A 47 -2.73 3.94 -4.17
C ILE A 47 -3.65 4.68 -5.14
N ALA A 48 -4.16 5.85 -4.76
CA ALA A 48 -5.06 6.63 -5.61
C ALA A 48 -4.40 7.03 -6.94
N GLN A 49 -3.17 7.54 -6.89
CA GLN A 49 -2.42 7.96 -8.08
C GLN A 49 -2.08 6.77 -8.99
N ASN A 50 -1.55 5.69 -8.41
CA ASN A 50 -1.16 4.51 -9.19
C ASN A 50 -2.38 3.78 -9.76
N ALA A 51 -3.49 3.71 -9.02
CA ALA A 51 -4.72 3.10 -9.52
C ALA A 51 -5.23 3.86 -10.74
N GLN A 52 -5.16 5.20 -10.74
CA GLN A 52 -5.56 5.99 -11.90
C GLN A 52 -4.61 5.80 -13.10
N MET A 53 -3.30 5.69 -12.86
CA MET A 53 -2.33 5.37 -13.90
C MET A 53 -2.59 3.97 -14.51
N HIS A 54 -2.78 2.96 -13.67
CA HIS A 54 -3.08 1.60 -14.09
C HIS A 54 -4.41 1.51 -14.82
N GLN A 55 -5.44 2.24 -14.37
CA GLN A 55 -6.71 2.32 -15.07
C GLN A 55 -6.54 2.93 -16.46
N SER A 56 -5.78 4.02 -16.60
CA SER A 56 -5.51 4.63 -17.90
C SER A 56 -4.75 3.66 -18.83
N ASN A 57 -3.74 2.97 -18.30
CA ASN A 57 -2.98 1.97 -19.05
C ASN A 57 -3.86 0.78 -19.47
N LEU A 58 -4.69 0.25 -18.57
CA LEU A 58 -5.59 -0.85 -18.87
C LEU A 58 -6.61 -0.43 -19.93
N VAL A 59 -7.23 0.74 -19.81
CA VAL A 59 -8.16 1.26 -20.83
C VAL A 59 -7.45 1.47 -22.18
N ALA A 60 -6.23 2.02 -22.19
CA ALA A 60 -5.46 2.22 -23.41
C ALA A 60 -5.08 0.91 -24.10
N ASN A 61 -4.78 -0.15 -23.33
CA ASN A 61 -4.50 -1.49 -23.86
C ASN A 61 -5.78 -2.29 -24.17
N THR A 62 -6.91 -1.92 -23.58
CA THR A 62 -8.23 -2.47 -23.90
C THR A 62 -8.81 -1.66 -25.06
N VAL A 63 -8.16 -1.76 -26.23
CA VAL A 63 -8.64 -1.05 -27.42
C VAL A 63 -10.05 -1.54 -27.73
N GLN A 64 -10.98 -0.61 -27.97
CA GLN A 64 -12.37 -0.89 -28.38
C GLN A 64 -12.45 -1.81 -29.63
N SER A 65 -11.35 -1.92 -30.37
CA SER A 65 -11.17 -2.77 -31.56
C SER A 65 -10.48 -4.12 -31.27
N SER A 66 -10.07 -4.41 -30.04
CA SER A 66 -9.53 -5.74 -29.71
C SER A 66 -10.65 -6.78 -29.80
N SER A 67 -10.37 -7.87 -30.52
CA SER A 67 -11.33 -8.98 -30.71
C SER A 67 -11.80 -9.54 -29.36
N THR A 68 -10.92 -9.56 -28.36
CA THR A 68 -11.23 -9.97 -26.98
C THR A 68 -12.24 -9.06 -26.30
N TYR A 69 -12.13 -7.73 -26.45
CA TYR A 69 -13.09 -6.78 -25.88
C TYR A 69 -14.46 -6.91 -26.55
N GLN A 70 -14.48 -7.06 -27.88
CA GLN A 70 -15.73 -7.24 -28.63
C GLN A 70 -16.40 -8.60 -28.34
N GLN A 71 -15.64 -9.68 -28.19
CA GLN A 71 -16.16 -10.98 -27.75
C GLN A 71 -16.71 -10.92 -26.32
N THR A 72 -15.99 -10.27 -25.40
CA THR A 72 -16.44 -10.11 -24.01
C THR A 72 -17.73 -9.29 -23.95
N LEU A 73 -17.81 -8.19 -24.71
CA LEU A 73 -19.03 -7.39 -24.80
C LEU A 73 -20.19 -8.13 -25.49
N GLY A 74 -19.91 -8.99 -26.46
CA GLY A 74 -20.92 -9.85 -27.10
C GLY A 74 -21.51 -10.85 -26.10
N GLN A 75 -20.65 -11.60 -25.40
CA GLN A 75 -21.06 -12.59 -24.41
C GLN A 75 -21.82 -11.96 -23.23
N VAL A 76 -21.32 -10.84 -22.70
CA VAL A 76 -21.97 -10.11 -21.60
C VAL A 76 -23.23 -9.38 -22.08
N GLY A 77 -23.22 -8.89 -23.32
CA GLY A 77 -24.35 -8.22 -23.96
C GLY A 77 -25.51 -9.16 -24.29
N GLU A 78 -25.28 -10.46 -24.41
CA GLU A 78 -26.32 -11.49 -24.54
C GLU A 78 -26.90 -11.93 -23.19
N TYR A 79 -26.16 -11.73 -22.09
CA TYR A 79 -26.60 -12.07 -20.74
C TYR A 79 -27.67 -11.11 -20.18
N PHE A 80 -27.56 -9.81 -20.43
CA PHE A 80 -28.51 -8.80 -19.92
C PHE A 80 -29.91 -8.83 -20.57
N PRO A 81 -30.06 -9.10 -21.89
CA PRO A 81 -31.36 -9.33 -22.52
C PRO A 81 -32.05 -10.57 -21.98
N ALA A 82 -31.29 -11.62 -21.63
CA ALA A 82 -31.83 -12.82 -20.98
C ALA A 82 -32.40 -12.53 -19.58
N GLN A 83 -32.03 -11.40 -18.96
CA GLN A 83 -32.59 -10.91 -17.71
C GLN A 83 -33.66 -9.81 -17.90
N GLY A 84 -34.13 -9.58 -19.13
CA GLY A 84 -35.24 -8.65 -19.42
C GLY A 84 -34.84 -7.20 -19.67
N SER A 85 -33.55 -6.88 -19.82
CA SER A 85 -33.12 -5.53 -20.20
C SER A 85 -33.31 -5.26 -21.70
N PRO A 86 -33.80 -4.07 -22.11
CA PRO A 86 -33.83 -3.67 -23.51
C PRO A 86 -32.42 -3.76 -24.12
N ALA A 87 -32.29 -4.28 -25.34
CA ALA A 87 -30.99 -4.55 -25.99
C ALA A 87 -30.04 -3.33 -26.02
N VAL A 88 -30.59 -2.12 -26.11
CA VAL A 88 -29.82 -0.86 -26.06
C VAL A 88 -29.24 -0.61 -24.66
N GLN A 89 -29.97 -0.93 -23.60
CA GLN A 89 -29.49 -0.80 -22.21
C GLN A 89 -28.53 -1.92 -21.83
N ALA A 90 -28.74 -3.14 -22.34
CA ALA A 90 -27.86 -4.29 -22.12
C ALA A 90 -26.40 -4.00 -22.52
N LYS A 91 -26.19 -3.35 -23.66
CA LYS A 91 -24.84 -2.97 -24.12
C LYS A 91 -24.19 -1.92 -23.22
N ALA A 92 -24.94 -0.93 -22.75
CA ALA A 92 -24.44 0.08 -21.82
C ALA A 92 -24.09 -0.53 -20.45
N GLN A 93 -24.91 -1.47 -19.95
CA GLN A 93 -24.65 -2.22 -18.72
C GLN A 93 -23.39 -3.10 -18.85
N ALA A 94 -23.21 -3.78 -19.99
CA ALA A 94 -22.01 -4.57 -20.26
C ALA A 94 -20.72 -3.72 -20.23
N VAL A 95 -20.75 -2.54 -20.86
CA VAL A 95 -19.62 -1.60 -20.81
C VAL A 95 -19.35 -1.13 -19.39
N GLY A 96 -20.39 -0.77 -18.63
CA GLY A 96 -20.26 -0.39 -17.22
C GLY A 96 -19.65 -1.49 -16.35
N TRP A 97 -20.04 -2.75 -16.59
CA TRP A 97 -19.48 -3.91 -15.89
C TRP A 97 -17.99 -4.10 -16.19
N VAL A 98 -17.58 -4.00 -17.46
CA VAL A 98 -16.16 -4.07 -17.83
C VAL A 98 -15.37 -2.90 -17.21
N ALA A 99 -15.94 -1.70 -17.17
CA ALA A 99 -15.29 -0.55 -16.53
C ALA A 99 -15.06 -0.77 -15.02
N GLN A 100 -16.02 -1.36 -14.32
CA GLN A 100 -15.87 -1.75 -12.91
C GLN A 100 -14.77 -2.80 -12.72
N LEU A 101 -14.71 -3.79 -13.62
CA LEU A 101 -13.65 -4.82 -13.58
C LEU A 101 -12.26 -4.21 -13.76
N VAL A 102 -12.11 -3.30 -14.72
CA VAL A 102 -10.85 -2.55 -14.95
C VAL A 102 -10.46 -1.74 -13.72
N GLY A 103 -11.41 -1.01 -13.11
CA GLY A 103 -11.14 -0.24 -11.89
C GLY A 103 -10.67 -1.12 -10.72
N ARG A 104 -11.26 -2.31 -10.57
CA ARG A 104 -10.85 -3.28 -9.54
C ARG A 104 -9.44 -3.83 -9.80
N GLN A 105 -9.12 -4.16 -11.04
CA GLN A 105 -7.78 -4.64 -11.42
C GLN A 105 -6.72 -3.55 -11.22
N ALA A 106 -7.02 -2.31 -11.61
CA ALA A 106 -6.13 -1.18 -11.43
C ALA A 106 -5.81 -0.92 -9.94
N THR A 107 -6.84 -0.99 -9.08
CA THR A 107 -6.68 -0.84 -7.63
C THR A 107 -5.84 -1.96 -7.03
N LEU A 108 -6.05 -3.22 -7.45
CA LEU A 108 -5.24 -4.35 -7.02
C LEU A 108 -3.76 -4.16 -7.37
N LEU A 109 -3.47 -3.72 -8.59
CA LEU A 109 -2.10 -3.48 -9.05
C LEU A 109 -1.43 -2.35 -8.25
N ALA A 110 -2.18 -1.27 -7.96
CA ALA A 110 -1.71 -0.19 -7.09
C ALA A 110 -1.39 -0.66 -5.66
N CYS A 111 -2.21 -1.53 -5.08
CA CYS A 111 -1.94 -2.13 -3.76
C CYS A 111 -0.64 -2.97 -3.79
N VAL A 112 -0.41 -3.74 -4.86
CA VAL A 112 0.83 -4.51 -5.04
C VAL A 112 2.05 -3.58 -5.11
N ASP A 113 1.96 -2.46 -5.82
CA ASP A 113 3.05 -1.49 -5.89
C ASP A 113 3.40 -0.89 -4.53
N VAL A 114 2.40 -0.52 -3.73
CA VAL A 114 2.63 -0.05 -2.36
C VAL A 114 3.27 -1.12 -1.48
N PHE A 115 2.86 -2.38 -1.61
CA PHE A 115 3.49 -3.48 -0.89
C PHE A 115 4.97 -3.62 -1.28
N ARG A 116 5.29 -3.49 -2.57
CA ARG A 116 6.68 -3.49 -3.05
C ARG A 116 7.47 -2.30 -2.50
N TYR A 117 6.90 -1.10 -2.48
CA TYR A 117 7.55 0.09 -1.91
C TYR A 117 7.82 -0.07 -0.42
N SER A 118 6.86 -0.60 0.35
CA SER A 118 7.06 -0.85 1.79
C SER A 118 8.08 -1.96 2.07
N ALA A 119 8.13 -3.00 1.22
CA ALA A 119 9.15 -4.04 1.29
C ALA A 119 10.56 -3.48 1.03
N ILE A 120 10.73 -2.66 -0.01
CA ILE A 120 12.01 -2.01 -0.33
C ILE A 120 12.42 -1.05 0.79
N ALA A 121 11.52 -0.20 1.27
CA ALA A 121 11.79 0.72 2.37
C ALA A 121 12.25 -0.04 3.62
N THR A 122 11.57 -1.13 3.97
CA THR A 122 11.96 -1.99 5.10
C THR A 122 13.33 -2.64 4.86
N ALA A 123 13.57 -3.19 3.66
CA ALA A 123 14.84 -3.81 3.31
C ALA A 123 16.03 -2.84 3.40
N LEU A 124 15.83 -1.56 3.08
CA LEU A 124 16.85 -0.51 3.23
C LEU A 124 17.10 -0.11 4.69
N LEU A 125 16.07 -0.17 5.54
CA LEU A 125 16.21 0.15 6.96
C LEU A 125 16.96 -0.94 7.75
N VAL A 126 16.89 -2.19 7.32
CA VAL A 126 17.61 -3.32 7.96
C VAL A 126 19.13 -3.10 8.08
N PRO A 127 19.89 -2.83 7.00
CA PRO A 127 21.33 -2.61 7.11
C PRO A 127 21.67 -1.36 7.91
N LEU A 128 20.85 -0.31 7.83
CA LEU A 128 21.05 0.94 8.58
C LEU A 128 20.89 0.70 10.10
N ALA A 129 19.90 -0.09 10.50
CA ALA A 129 19.73 -0.51 11.89
C ALA A 129 20.88 -1.41 12.39
N LEU A 130 21.44 -2.26 11.52
CA LEU A 130 22.61 -3.06 11.86
C LEU A 130 23.88 -2.20 12.02
N LEU A 131 24.05 -1.15 11.20
CA LEU A 131 25.17 -0.21 11.26
C LEU A 131 25.15 0.69 12.51
N LEU A 132 23.96 1.11 12.97
CA LEU A 132 23.80 1.94 14.18
C LEU A 132 24.10 1.18 15.49
N ARG A 133 24.27 -0.14 15.45
CA ARG A 133 24.50 -0.97 16.63
C ARG A 133 25.99 -1.05 17.01
N SER A 134 26.57 0.04 17.53
CA SER A 134 27.71 0.09 18.50
C SER A 134 28.10 1.54 18.81
N PRO A 135 28.19 1.94 20.10
CA PRO A 135 29.42 1.74 20.89
C PRO A 135 29.20 1.04 22.24
N LYS A 136 30.26 0.34 22.69
CA LYS A 136 30.39 -0.35 23.99
C LYS A 136 30.01 0.58 25.15
N SER A 137 29.20 0.07 26.10
CA SER A 137 29.15 0.68 27.42
C SER A 137 30.55 0.55 28.05
N THR A 138 31.27 1.66 28.12
CA THR A 138 32.41 1.75 29.02
C THR A 138 31.81 1.83 30.41
N GLN A 139 31.69 0.65 31.03
CA GLN A 139 31.43 0.49 32.44
C GLN A 139 32.62 1.11 33.18
N ALA A 140 32.52 2.40 33.48
CA ALA A 140 33.44 3.05 34.41
C ALA A 140 33.13 2.52 35.82
N ARG A 141 33.84 1.46 36.20
CA ARG A 141 34.10 1.14 37.60
C ARG A 141 34.91 2.30 38.18
N THR A 142 34.39 2.95 39.22
CA THR A 142 35.03 3.21 40.54
C THR A 142 34.09 4.08 41.35
#